data_AF-A0A4Y8VSR3-F1
#
_entry.id   AF-A0A4Y8VSR3-F1
#
_cell.length_a   1.000
_cell.length_b   1.000
_cell.length_c   1.000
_cell.angle_alpha   90.00
_cell.angle_beta   90.00
_cell.angle_gamma   90.00
#
_symmetry.space_group_name_H-M   'P 1'
#
loop_
_entity.id
_entity.type
_entity.pdbx_description
1 polymer ?
#
loop_
_entity_poly.entity_id
_entity_poly.type
_entity_poly.pdbx_seq_one_letter_code
_entity_poly.pdbx_strand_id
1 'polypeptide(L)'
;MKKTILISACFALLMSSCANQFNQVYKSQDYNLKYEYAKQYFASGKYSRAATLLNDLITIKKGSTEAEESLYMLAMCEFEMKDYETAAEYFRKYVSSYPKGIYAEQAKFFVGESLYMNAPEPRLDQSTTITAISAFQEYLDVYPDARLKNLATSRLFALQDLLVEKEYKNAKLYYDLGSYFGNCLGEGNNYQACIVTAQNALKDYPYSNKREAFATLIMKGKYELAKMSVEEKQLERYQDAEDECYGFINEYPDSKERANAEKMIAKCKEFEKEHPEDALEKLSSGNSNQ
;
A
#
# COMPACT_ATOMS: atom_id res chain seq x y z
N MET A 1 19.93 51.01 -8.22
CA MET A 1 21.21 50.43 -7.76
C MET A 1 21.48 50.68 -6.28
N LYS A 2 21.58 51.93 -5.77
CA LYS A 2 21.84 52.16 -4.33
C LYS A 2 20.72 51.64 -3.39
N LYS A 3 19.44 51.81 -3.76
CA LYS A 3 18.30 51.27 -2.97
C LYS A 3 18.22 49.74 -3.00
N THR A 4 18.52 49.10 -4.14
CA THR A 4 18.56 47.64 -4.26
C THR A 4 19.73 47.02 -3.49
N ILE A 5 20.90 47.70 -3.46
CA ILE A 5 22.06 47.29 -2.63
C ILE A 5 21.75 47.43 -1.14
N LEU A 6 21.07 48.51 -0.72
CA LEU A 6 20.67 48.70 0.69
C LEU A 6 19.66 47.64 1.14
N ILE A 7 18.68 47.31 0.30
CA ILE A 7 17.67 46.27 0.57
C ILE A 7 18.34 44.88 0.66
N SER A 8 19.26 44.56 -0.26
CA SER A 8 20.04 43.31 -0.20
C SER A 8 20.95 43.24 1.03
N ALA A 9 21.56 44.36 1.46
CA ALA A 9 22.40 44.41 2.65
C ALA A 9 21.59 44.27 3.95
N CYS A 10 20.40 44.89 4.05
CA CYS A 10 19.49 44.70 5.17
C CYS A 10 18.97 43.26 5.24
N PHE A 11 18.67 42.64 4.10
CA PHE A 11 18.27 41.23 4.04
C PHE A 11 19.40 40.29 4.52
N ALA A 12 20.65 40.55 4.13
CA ALA A 12 21.81 39.78 4.58
C ALA A 12 22.08 39.91 6.10
N LEU A 13 21.86 41.09 6.69
CA LEU A 13 22.00 41.32 8.14
C LEU A 13 20.90 40.66 8.97
N LEU A 14 19.68 40.55 8.44
CA LEU A 14 18.58 39.84 9.11
C LEU A 14 18.82 38.32 9.15
N MET A 15 19.43 37.77 8.09
CA MET A 15 19.75 36.33 8.00
C MET A 15 20.91 35.92 8.92
N SER A 16 21.89 36.81 9.17
CA SER A 16 23.04 36.51 10.03
C SER A 16 22.68 36.47 11.53
N SER A 17 21.71 37.27 11.96
CA SER A 17 21.25 37.30 13.36
C SER A 17 20.63 35.97 13.80
N CYS A 18 19.72 35.41 13.00
CA CYS A 18 19.06 34.13 13.31
C CYS A 18 20.00 32.92 13.26
N ALA A 19 21.08 32.97 12.46
CA ALA A 19 22.09 31.91 12.43
C ALA A 19 23.02 31.99 13.66
N ASN A 20 23.40 33.21 14.06
CA ASN A 20 24.22 33.43 15.25
C ASN A 20 23.51 32.98 16.54
N GLN A 21 22.21 33.30 16.68
CA GLN A 21 21.41 32.88 17.82
C GLN A 21 21.30 31.35 17.95
N PHE A 22 21.04 30.65 16.84
CA PHE A 22 21.00 29.18 16.85
C PHE A 22 22.34 28.58 17.30
N ASN A 23 23.46 29.06 16.76
CA ASN A 23 24.78 28.56 17.12
C ASN A 23 25.14 28.79 18.59
N GLN A 24 24.72 29.92 19.17
CA GLN A 24 24.91 30.20 20.59
C GLN A 24 24.12 29.21 21.46
N VAL A 25 22.85 28.97 21.14
CA VAL A 25 22.00 28.03 21.87
C VAL A 25 22.49 26.59 21.72
N TYR A 26 22.85 26.18 20.50
CA TYR A 26 23.35 24.84 20.21
C TYR A 26 24.61 24.49 21.03
N LYS A 27 25.52 25.45 21.19
CA LYS A 27 26.76 25.28 21.98
C LYS A 27 26.55 25.46 23.49
N SER A 28 25.40 25.94 23.93
CA SER A 28 25.11 26.17 25.34
C SER A 28 25.06 24.84 26.11
N GLN A 29 25.53 24.86 27.36
CA GLN A 29 25.33 23.77 28.33
C GLN A 29 24.06 23.97 29.17
N ASP A 30 23.30 25.04 28.93
CA ASP A 30 21.99 25.25 29.52
C ASP A 30 20.92 24.47 28.73
N TYR A 31 20.59 23.29 29.25
CA TYR A 31 19.61 22.40 28.62
C TYR A 31 18.17 22.89 28.75
N ASN A 32 17.86 23.75 29.71
CA ASN A 32 16.54 24.38 29.80
C ASN A 32 16.39 25.44 28.71
N LEU A 33 17.45 26.23 28.49
CA LEU A 33 17.50 27.16 27.36
C LEU A 33 17.36 26.42 26.02
N LYS A 34 18.10 25.33 25.81
CA LYS A 34 17.97 24.51 24.58
C LYS A 34 16.55 24.01 24.37
N TYR A 35 15.88 23.57 25.44
CA TYR A 35 14.51 23.08 25.40
C TYR A 35 13.51 24.16 24.96
N GLU A 36 13.55 25.33 25.59
CA GLU A 36 12.66 26.44 25.23
C GLU A 36 12.87 26.91 23.78
N TYR A 37 14.13 26.98 23.33
CA TYR A 37 14.44 27.31 21.95
C TYR A 37 14.00 26.22 20.96
N ALA A 38 14.11 24.94 21.32
CA ALA A 38 13.60 23.85 20.50
C ALA A 38 12.09 23.97 20.29
N LYS A 39 11.33 24.29 21.36
CA LYS A 39 9.89 24.57 21.29
C LYS A 39 9.57 25.76 20.40
N GLN A 40 10.32 26.85 20.55
CA GLN A 40 10.17 28.02 19.69
C GLN A 40 10.44 27.67 18.21
N TYR A 41 11.50 26.93 17.91
CA TYR A 41 11.83 26.53 16.56
C TYR A 41 10.76 25.61 15.96
N PHE A 42 10.28 24.64 16.74
CA PHE A 42 9.18 23.76 16.34
C PHE A 42 7.92 24.55 16.00
N ALA A 43 7.47 25.42 16.92
CA ALA A 43 6.29 26.26 16.71
C ALA A 43 6.44 27.23 15.52
N SER A 44 7.66 27.59 15.16
CA SER A 44 7.98 28.45 14.00
C SER A 44 8.19 27.66 12.70
N GLY A 45 7.97 26.35 12.68
CA GLY A 45 8.18 25.48 11.51
C GLY A 45 9.66 25.27 11.14
N LYS A 46 10.60 25.64 12.02
CA LYS A 46 12.05 25.45 11.82
C LYS A 46 12.48 24.07 12.31
N TYR A 47 11.87 23.03 11.75
CA TYR A 47 11.97 21.65 12.22
C TYR A 47 13.40 21.12 12.29
N SER A 48 14.24 21.37 11.28
CA SER A 48 15.64 20.95 11.29
C SER A 48 16.42 21.51 12.50
N ARG A 49 16.18 22.78 12.85
CA ARG A 49 16.81 23.41 14.03
C ARG A 49 16.26 22.86 15.33
N ALA A 50 14.94 22.64 15.39
CA ALA A 50 14.31 22.02 16.55
C ALA A 50 14.85 20.61 16.78
N ALA A 51 14.83 19.75 15.76
CA ALA A 51 15.36 18.38 15.80
C ALA A 51 16.80 18.32 16.29
N THR A 52 17.66 19.22 15.80
CA THR A 52 19.07 19.32 16.25
C THR A 52 19.17 19.56 17.76
N LEU A 53 18.37 20.47 18.32
CA LEU A 53 18.40 20.76 19.76
C LEU A 53 17.75 19.65 20.58
N LEU A 54 16.70 19.00 20.07
CA LEU A 54 15.94 17.96 20.77
C LEU A 54 16.72 16.67 20.96
N ASN A 55 17.60 16.31 20.02
CA ASN A 55 18.40 15.08 20.07
C ASN A 55 19.24 14.97 21.36
N ASP A 56 19.88 16.07 21.79
CA ASP A 56 20.65 16.12 23.03
C ASP A 56 19.75 15.91 24.27
N LEU A 57 18.55 16.49 24.24
CA LEU A 57 17.65 16.59 25.39
C LEU A 57 17.05 15.24 25.78
N ILE A 58 16.75 14.38 24.80
CA ILE A 58 16.16 13.05 25.05
C ILE A 58 17.04 12.21 25.98
N THR A 59 18.36 12.29 25.80
CA THR A 59 19.32 11.51 26.60
C THR A 59 19.58 12.18 27.95
N ILE A 60 19.76 13.50 27.96
CA ILE A 60 20.19 14.25 29.14
C ILE A 60 19.06 14.39 30.16
N LYS A 61 17.83 14.55 29.68
CA LYS A 61 16.64 14.72 30.53
C LYS A 61 15.86 13.43 30.73
N LYS A 62 16.45 12.26 30.43
CA LYS A 62 15.80 10.95 30.44
C LYS A 62 14.98 10.73 31.73
N GLY A 63 13.72 10.32 31.57
CA GLY A 63 12.80 10.05 32.69
C GLY A 63 12.04 11.29 33.20
N SER A 64 12.28 12.48 32.64
CA SER A 64 11.47 13.66 32.89
C SER A 64 10.33 13.81 31.86
N THR A 65 9.34 14.63 32.21
CA THR A 65 8.27 15.06 31.27
C THR A 65 8.83 15.83 30.08
N GLU A 66 9.93 16.57 30.25
CA GLU A 66 10.58 17.30 29.17
C GLU A 66 11.25 16.37 28.15
N ALA A 67 11.80 15.23 28.59
CA ALA A 67 12.34 14.23 27.67
C ALA A 67 11.24 13.50 26.89
N GLU A 68 10.09 13.27 27.52
CA GLU A 68 8.89 12.76 26.85
C GLU A 68 8.43 13.72 25.75
N GLU A 69 8.17 14.99 26.11
CA GLU A 69 7.76 16.03 25.14
C GLU A 69 8.81 16.21 24.04
N SER A 70 10.11 16.22 24.39
CA SER A 70 11.19 16.36 23.42
C SER A 70 11.25 15.22 22.42
N LEU A 71 11.02 13.97 22.85
CA LEU A 71 11.02 12.83 21.95
C LEU A 71 9.84 12.87 20.98
N TYR A 72 8.65 13.23 21.47
CA TYR A 72 7.48 13.39 20.60
C TYR A 72 7.69 14.52 19.59
N MET A 73 8.17 15.68 20.04
CA MET A 73 8.48 16.81 19.17
C MET A 73 9.55 16.49 18.13
N LEU A 74 10.56 15.68 18.48
CA LEU A 74 11.59 15.26 17.54
C LEU A 74 10.96 14.41 16.42
N ALA A 75 10.14 13.42 16.78
CA ALA A 75 9.41 12.61 15.81
C ALA A 75 8.54 13.46 14.87
N MET A 76 7.83 14.45 15.44
CA MET A 76 7.05 15.41 14.65
C MET A 76 7.93 16.28 13.73
N CYS A 77 9.12 16.69 14.17
CA CYS A 77 10.05 17.42 13.29
C CYS A 77 10.41 16.59 12.06
N GLU A 78 10.78 15.32 12.25
CA GLU A 78 11.12 14.43 11.14
C GLU A 78 9.92 14.22 10.21
N PHE A 79 8.72 14.04 10.79
CA PHE A 79 7.49 13.90 10.02
C PHE A 79 7.22 15.13 9.13
N GLU A 80 7.34 16.33 9.68
CA GLU A 80 7.12 17.59 8.94
C GLU A 80 8.22 17.86 7.91
N MET A 81 9.44 17.36 8.15
CA MET A 81 10.52 17.36 7.16
C MET A 81 10.36 16.27 6.09
N LYS A 82 9.31 15.44 6.20
CA LYS A 82 9.00 14.31 5.32
C LYS A 82 9.99 13.16 5.38
N ASP A 83 10.83 13.13 6.41
CA ASP A 83 11.63 11.95 6.75
C ASP A 83 10.75 10.98 7.55
N TYR A 84 9.81 10.37 6.84
CA TYR A 84 8.78 9.54 7.46
C TYR A 84 9.33 8.24 8.04
N GLU A 85 10.44 7.73 7.49
CA GLU A 85 11.13 6.55 8.02
C GLU A 85 11.68 6.86 9.42
N THR A 86 12.46 7.94 9.53
CA THR A 86 13.01 8.39 10.82
C THR A 86 11.91 8.81 11.79
N ALA A 87 10.86 9.46 11.30
CA ALA A 87 9.69 9.81 12.12
C ALA A 87 9.03 8.57 12.74
N ALA A 88 8.77 7.53 11.94
CA ALA A 88 8.19 6.28 12.41
C ALA A 88 9.05 5.62 13.50
N GLU A 89 10.38 5.64 13.36
CA GLU A 89 11.31 5.14 14.38
C GLU A 89 11.19 5.91 15.71
N TYR A 90 11.21 7.24 15.67
CA TYR A 90 11.07 8.05 16.89
C TYR A 90 9.68 7.92 17.53
N PHE A 91 8.60 7.81 16.75
CA PHE A 91 7.28 7.54 17.30
C PHE A 91 7.19 6.15 17.95
N ARG A 92 7.77 5.11 17.35
CA ARG A 92 7.86 3.77 17.98
C ARG A 92 8.67 3.82 19.27
N LYS A 93 9.79 4.55 19.27
CA LYS A 93 10.60 4.78 20.48
C LYS A 93 9.81 5.51 21.56
N TYR A 94 8.97 6.48 21.19
CA TYR A 94 8.08 7.15 22.13
C TYR A 94 7.10 6.15 22.74
N VAL A 95 6.38 5.38 21.94
CA VAL A 95 5.40 4.40 22.41
C VAL A 95 6.02 3.38 23.35
N SER A 96 7.25 2.92 23.08
CA SER A 96 7.94 1.96 23.94
C SER A 96 8.51 2.57 25.22
N SER A 97 8.98 3.82 25.17
CA SER A 97 9.60 4.50 26.32
C SER A 97 8.55 5.12 27.25
N TYR A 98 7.44 5.60 26.69
CA TYR A 98 6.39 6.35 27.38
C TYR A 98 4.99 5.82 27.02
N PRO A 99 4.68 4.53 27.27
CA PRO A 99 3.41 3.92 26.88
C PRO A 99 2.17 4.53 27.59
N LYS A 100 2.38 5.25 28.68
CA LYS A 100 1.34 6.01 29.42
C LYS A 100 1.58 7.53 29.35
N GLY A 101 2.43 7.97 28.43
CA GLY A 101 2.75 9.38 28.23
C GLY A 101 1.55 10.16 27.68
N ILE A 102 1.62 11.48 27.81
CA ILE A 102 0.62 12.43 27.34
C ILE A 102 0.35 12.29 25.84
N TYR A 103 1.37 11.92 25.06
CA TYR A 103 1.31 11.77 23.61
C TYR A 103 1.26 10.31 23.14
N ALA A 104 0.99 9.34 24.02
CA ALA A 104 1.05 7.91 23.66
C ALA A 104 0.07 7.53 22.55
N GLU A 105 -1.18 7.99 22.64
CA GLU A 105 -2.18 7.77 21.59
C GLU A 105 -1.75 8.41 20.27
N GLN A 106 -1.35 9.68 20.30
CA GLN A 106 -0.93 10.41 19.11
C GLN A 106 0.31 9.78 18.48
N ALA A 107 1.32 9.43 19.27
CA ALA A 107 2.52 8.77 18.78
C ALA A 107 2.19 7.43 18.13
N LYS A 108 1.28 6.63 18.70
CA LYS A 108 0.83 5.37 18.11
C LYS A 108 0.18 5.58 16.75
N PHE A 109 -0.71 6.57 16.63
CA PHE A 109 -1.30 6.96 15.35
C PHE A 109 -0.22 7.37 14.33
N PHE A 110 0.72 8.22 14.75
CA PHE A 110 1.76 8.74 13.86
C PHE A 110 2.81 7.70 13.45
N VAL A 111 2.96 6.57 14.15
CA VAL A 111 3.68 5.40 13.60
C VAL A 111 3.01 4.96 12.29
N GLY A 112 1.69 4.75 12.31
CA GLY A 112 0.92 4.37 11.12
C GLY A 112 0.94 5.45 10.04
N GLU A 113 0.70 6.72 10.41
CA GLU A 113 0.67 7.82 9.44
C GLU A 113 2.04 8.03 8.77
N SER A 114 3.15 7.90 9.51
CA SER A 114 4.48 8.01 8.91
C SER A 114 4.72 6.89 7.88
N LEU A 115 4.38 5.65 8.23
CA LEU A 115 4.53 4.52 7.30
C LEU A 115 3.59 4.62 6.10
N TYR A 116 2.38 5.14 6.29
CA TYR A 116 1.43 5.42 5.22
C TYR A 116 2.00 6.44 4.22
N MET A 117 2.57 7.53 4.73
CA MET A 117 3.17 8.56 3.89
C MET A 117 4.43 8.07 3.16
N ASN A 118 5.08 7.01 3.68
CA ASN A 118 6.22 6.35 3.06
C ASN A 118 5.83 5.12 2.21
N ALA A 119 4.55 4.79 2.10
CA ALA A 119 4.09 3.62 1.34
C ALA A 119 4.39 3.83 -0.16
N PRO A 120 5.06 2.87 -0.83
CA PRO A 120 5.47 3.03 -2.22
C PRO A 120 4.32 2.74 -3.19
N GLU A 121 4.46 3.15 -4.44
CA GLU A 121 3.47 2.82 -5.48
C GLU A 121 3.28 1.29 -5.64
N PRO A 122 2.10 0.82 -6.12
CA PRO A 122 1.72 -0.60 -6.06
C PRO A 122 2.71 -1.59 -6.70
N ARG A 123 3.47 -1.16 -7.72
CA ARG A 123 4.38 -2.03 -8.46
C ARG A 123 5.62 -2.41 -7.65
N LEU A 124 6.01 -1.60 -6.67
CA LEU A 124 7.20 -1.79 -5.85
C LEU A 124 6.94 -2.79 -4.70
N ASP A 125 8.00 -3.09 -3.95
CA ASP A 125 7.89 -3.89 -2.73
C ASP A 125 6.93 -3.24 -1.72
N GLN A 126 6.05 -4.03 -1.12
CA GLN A 126 4.97 -3.52 -0.26
C GLN A 126 5.20 -3.80 1.24
N SER A 127 6.43 -4.11 1.65
CA SER A 127 6.74 -4.38 3.07
C SER A 127 6.34 -3.20 3.97
N THR A 128 6.59 -1.96 3.54
CA THR A 128 6.18 -0.74 4.26
C THR A 128 4.66 -0.63 4.37
N THR A 129 3.92 -0.91 3.29
CA THR A 129 2.45 -0.88 3.26
C THR A 129 1.85 -1.88 4.25
N ILE A 130 2.36 -3.11 4.28
CA ILE A 130 1.92 -4.15 5.22
C ILE A 130 2.21 -3.72 6.66
N THR A 131 3.40 -3.15 6.91
CA THR A 131 3.76 -2.64 8.24
C THR A 131 2.86 -1.47 8.66
N ALA A 132 2.47 -0.60 7.72
CA ALA A 132 1.54 0.51 7.98
C ALA A 132 0.13 0.01 8.34
N ILE A 133 -0.37 -1.01 7.62
CA ILE A 133 -1.64 -1.68 7.93
C ILE A 133 -1.63 -2.20 9.36
N SER A 134 -0.58 -2.95 9.74
CA SER A 134 -0.45 -3.48 11.10
C SER A 134 -0.40 -2.39 12.16
N ALA A 135 0.30 -1.27 11.89
CA ALA A 135 0.38 -0.14 12.83
C ALA A 135 -1.00 0.52 13.06
N PHE A 136 -1.80 0.70 12.01
CA PHE A 136 -3.15 1.24 12.17
C PHE A 136 -4.12 0.26 12.81
N GLN A 137 -4.02 -1.05 12.52
CA GLN A 137 -4.80 -2.07 13.22
C GLN A 137 -4.52 -2.03 14.72
N GLU A 138 -3.24 -2.04 15.09
CA GLU A 138 -2.83 -1.96 16.50
C GLU A 138 -3.32 -0.66 17.16
N TYR A 139 -3.26 0.47 16.46
CA TYR A 139 -3.81 1.73 16.96
C TYR A 139 -5.32 1.65 17.24
N LEU A 140 -6.09 1.08 16.30
CA LEU A 140 -7.54 0.93 16.41
C LEU A 140 -7.94 -0.07 17.50
N ASP A 141 -7.13 -1.12 17.70
CA ASP A 141 -7.35 -2.13 18.74
C ASP A 141 -7.09 -1.57 20.14
N VAL A 142 -6.00 -0.79 20.30
CA VAL A 142 -5.62 -0.21 21.59
C VAL A 142 -6.48 1.01 21.94
N TYR A 143 -6.88 1.81 20.95
CA TYR A 143 -7.66 3.04 21.15
C TYR A 143 -8.96 3.04 20.32
N PRO A 144 -9.93 2.18 20.64
CA PRO A 144 -11.15 2.00 19.84
C PRO A 144 -12.07 3.23 19.79
N ASP A 145 -11.94 4.16 20.74
CA ASP A 145 -12.74 5.40 20.82
C ASP A 145 -11.90 6.66 20.54
N ALA A 146 -10.71 6.48 19.94
CA ALA A 146 -9.80 7.57 19.66
C ALA A 146 -10.40 8.65 18.75
N ARG A 147 -9.96 9.90 18.95
CA ARG A 147 -10.38 11.03 18.10
C ARG A 147 -9.97 10.84 16.63
N LEU A 148 -8.83 10.19 16.37
CA LEU A 148 -8.32 9.95 15.01
C LEU A 148 -8.74 8.59 14.44
N LYS A 149 -9.62 7.83 15.12
CA LYS A 149 -10.11 6.52 14.67
C LYS A 149 -10.55 6.52 13.21
N ASN A 150 -11.45 7.43 12.84
CA ASN A 150 -12.00 7.48 11.49
C ASN A 150 -10.93 7.76 10.43
N LEU A 151 -9.94 8.60 10.75
CA LEU A 151 -8.81 8.86 9.86
C LEU A 151 -7.94 7.60 9.74
N ALA A 152 -7.58 6.96 10.84
CA ALA A 152 -6.80 5.71 10.84
C ALA A 152 -7.50 4.59 10.05
N THR A 153 -8.81 4.42 10.22
CA THR A 153 -9.62 3.46 9.45
C THR A 153 -9.61 3.80 7.96
N SER A 154 -9.74 5.08 7.58
CA SER A 154 -9.63 5.49 6.18
C SER A 154 -8.25 5.21 5.59
N ARG A 155 -7.17 5.44 6.36
CA ARG A 155 -5.80 5.12 5.94
C ARG A 155 -5.57 3.63 5.77
N LEU A 156 -6.08 2.83 6.70
CA LEU A 156 -6.05 1.37 6.63
C LEU A 156 -6.70 0.86 5.33
N PHE A 157 -7.89 1.34 5.00
CA PHE A 157 -8.57 0.97 3.74
C PHE A 157 -7.79 1.41 2.51
N ALA A 158 -7.23 2.63 2.50
CA ALA A 158 -6.41 3.09 1.39
C ALA A 158 -5.15 2.23 1.16
N LEU A 159 -4.52 1.72 2.22
CA LEU A 159 -3.39 0.80 2.12
C LEU A 159 -3.81 -0.59 1.61
N GLN A 160 -4.97 -1.08 2.05
CA GLN A 160 -5.54 -2.33 1.52
C GLN A 160 -5.87 -2.20 0.03
N ASP A 161 -6.48 -1.09 -0.39
CA ASP A 161 -6.74 -0.78 -1.81
C ASP A 161 -5.45 -0.72 -2.63
N LEU A 162 -4.34 -0.27 -2.03
CA LEU A 162 -3.03 -0.25 -2.67
C LEU A 162 -2.51 -1.67 -2.97
N LEU A 163 -2.68 -2.60 -2.02
CA LEU A 163 -2.32 -4.01 -2.20
C LEU A 163 -3.23 -4.69 -3.24
N VAL A 164 -4.53 -4.41 -3.21
CA VAL A 164 -5.48 -4.87 -4.22
C VAL A 164 -5.06 -4.38 -5.61
N GLU A 165 -4.68 -3.11 -5.75
CA GLU A 165 -4.23 -2.53 -7.03
C GLU A 165 -2.94 -3.18 -7.54
N LYS A 166 -2.03 -3.58 -6.64
CA LYS A 166 -0.83 -4.35 -7.01
C LYS A 166 -1.22 -5.69 -7.62
N GLU A 167 -2.08 -6.46 -6.94
CA GLU A 167 -2.52 -7.76 -7.45
C GLU A 167 -3.26 -7.64 -8.78
N TYR A 168 -4.08 -6.59 -8.93
CA TYR A 168 -4.75 -6.31 -10.21
C TYR A 168 -3.76 -6.05 -11.33
N LYS A 169 -2.74 -5.22 -11.08
CA LYS A 169 -1.68 -4.94 -12.06
C LYS A 169 -0.89 -6.20 -12.41
N ASN A 170 -0.61 -7.07 -11.43
CA ASN A 170 0.08 -8.33 -11.66
C ASN A 170 -0.75 -9.29 -12.53
N ALA A 171 -2.02 -9.52 -12.18
CA ALA A 171 -2.93 -10.36 -12.96
C ALA A 171 -3.08 -9.82 -14.39
N LYS A 172 -3.29 -8.50 -14.53
CA LYS A 172 -3.38 -7.85 -15.84
C LYS A 172 -2.09 -7.99 -16.65
N LEU A 173 -0.92 -7.82 -16.03
CA LEU A 173 0.36 -8.02 -16.71
C LEU A 173 0.48 -9.43 -17.27
N TYR A 174 0.13 -10.45 -16.47
CA TYR A 174 0.14 -11.83 -16.94
C TYR A 174 -0.84 -12.07 -18.09
N TYR A 175 -2.02 -11.47 -18.04
CA TYR A 175 -2.96 -11.52 -19.16
C TYR A 175 -2.38 -10.87 -20.42
N ASP A 176 -1.83 -9.67 -20.31
CA ASP A 176 -1.26 -8.89 -21.43
C ASP A 176 -0.05 -9.60 -22.05
N LEU A 177 0.74 -10.33 -21.26
CA LEU A 177 1.85 -11.14 -21.76
C LEU A 177 1.36 -12.36 -22.55
N GLY A 178 0.15 -12.86 -22.29
CA GLY A 178 -0.47 -13.98 -23.01
C GLY A 178 0.48 -15.17 -23.22
N SER A 179 0.75 -15.52 -24.48
CA SER A 179 1.68 -16.59 -24.85
C SER A 179 3.11 -16.14 -25.18
N TYR A 180 3.48 -14.88 -24.90
CA TYR A 180 4.73 -14.25 -25.39
C TYR A 180 6.02 -14.90 -24.87
N PHE A 181 5.95 -15.78 -23.88
CA PHE A 181 7.08 -16.61 -23.46
C PHE A 181 6.83 -18.06 -23.89
N GLY A 182 7.85 -18.72 -24.45
CA GLY A 182 7.88 -20.14 -24.83
C GLY A 182 7.59 -21.16 -23.71
N ASN A 183 6.95 -20.72 -22.62
CA ASN A 183 6.35 -21.52 -21.55
C ASN A 183 5.11 -22.30 -21.99
N CYS A 184 4.65 -22.15 -23.24
CA CYS A 184 3.53 -22.96 -23.77
C CYS A 184 3.92 -24.41 -24.10
N LEU A 185 5.17 -24.82 -23.85
CA LEU A 185 5.66 -26.18 -24.06
C LEU A 185 5.49 -27.09 -22.81
N GLY A 186 4.84 -26.60 -21.74
CA GLY A 186 4.59 -27.33 -20.50
C GLY A 186 3.26 -26.99 -19.82
N GLU A 187 3.16 -27.16 -18.51
CA GLU A 187 1.89 -27.04 -17.76
C GLU A 187 1.40 -25.62 -17.49
N GLY A 188 2.21 -24.57 -17.72
CA GLY A 188 1.86 -23.20 -17.33
C GLY A 188 2.03 -22.17 -18.44
N ASN A 189 1.00 -21.38 -18.71
CA ASN A 189 1.10 -20.16 -19.53
C ASN A 189 0.73 -18.91 -18.71
N ASN A 190 0.97 -17.71 -19.24
CA ASN A 190 0.69 -16.49 -18.47
C ASN A 190 -0.82 -16.26 -18.26
N TYR A 191 -1.70 -16.84 -19.08
CA TYR A 191 -3.14 -16.79 -18.79
C TYR A 191 -3.49 -17.56 -17.52
N GLN A 192 -2.87 -18.72 -17.28
CA GLN A 192 -3.02 -19.45 -16.03
C GLN A 192 -2.46 -18.67 -14.84
N ALA A 193 -1.30 -18.01 -15.01
CA ALA A 193 -0.76 -17.11 -13.98
C ALA A 193 -1.73 -15.96 -13.66
N CYS A 194 -2.33 -15.33 -14.69
CA CYS A 194 -3.37 -14.32 -14.52
C CYS A 194 -4.55 -14.85 -13.70
N ILE A 195 -5.11 -16.00 -14.10
CA ILE A 195 -6.26 -16.62 -13.43
C ILE A 195 -5.95 -16.87 -11.95
N VAL A 196 -4.82 -17.51 -11.65
CA VAL A 196 -4.41 -17.85 -10.28
C VAL A 196 -4.18 -16.58 -9.45
N THR A 197 -3.47 -15.58 -9.99
CA THR A 197 -3.25 -14.31 -9.29
C THR A 197 -4.57 -13.59 -9.01
N ALA A 198 -5.48 -13.52 -9.97
CA ALA A 198 -6.78 -12.88 -9.80
C ALA A 198 -7.69 -13.63 -8.79
N GLN A 199 -7.70 -14.96 -8.83
CA GLN A 199 -8.45 -15.79 -7.87
C GLN A 199 -7.92 -15.63 -6.44
N ASN A 200 -6.60 -15.62 -6.26
CA ASN A 200 -5.99 -15.36 -4.95
C ASN A 200 -6.34 -13.96 -4.45
N ALA A 201 -6.30 -12.95 -5.32
CA ALA A 201 -6.70 -11.59 -4.94
C ALA A 201 -8.18 -11.50 -4.49
N LEU A 202 -9.09 -12.20 -5.17
CA LEU A 202 -10.51 -12.27 -4.76
C LEU A 202 -10.71 -13.00 -3.43
N LYS A 203 -9.86 -14.00 -3.14
CA LYS A 203 -9.88 -14.74 -1.88
C LYS A 203 -9.33 -13.90 -0.72
N ASP A 204 -8.22 -13.20 -0.95
CA ASP A 204 -7.53 -12.41 0.08
C ASP A 204 -8.26 -11.09 0.35
N TYR A 205 -8.92 -10.52 -0.66
CA TYR A 205 -9.64 -9.25 -0.60
C TYR A 205 -11.12 -9.39 -1.04
N PRO A 206 -11.94 -10.16 -0.32
CA PRO A 206 -13.29 -10.50 -0.73
C PRO A 206 -14.25 -9.30 -0.81
N TYR A 207 -13.93 -8.17 -0.20
CA TYR A 207 -14.74 -6.95 -0.21
C TYR A 207 -14.15 -5.83 -1.09
N SER A 208 -13.16 -6.16 -1.92
CA SER A 208 -12.52 -5.20 -2.83
C SER A 208 -13.51 -4.56 -3.80
N ASN A 209 -13.32 -3.28 -4.10
CA ASN A 209 -14.04 -2.61 -5.19
C ASN A 209 -13.59 -3.05 -6.61
N LYS A 210 -12.57 -3.91 -6.72
CA LYS A 210 -12.05 -4.46 -7.99
C LYS A 210 -12.52 -5.87 -8.31
N ARG A 211 -13.49 -6.42 -7.57
CA ARG A 211 -13.98 -7.78 -7.79
C ARG A 211 -14.37 -8.04 -9.25
N GLU A 212 -15.19 -7.16 -9.84
CA GLU A 212 -15.59 -7.27 -11.25
C GLU A 212 -14.38 -7.24 -12.20
N ALA A 213 -13.38 -6.42 -11.90
CA ALA A 213 -12.18 -6.30 -12.74
C ALA A 213 -11.32 -7.58 -12.68
N PHE A 214 -11.19 -8.21 -11.52
CA PHE A 214 -10.55 -9.52 -11.40
C PHE A 214 -11.37 -10.63 -12.07
N ALA A 215 -12.68 -10.66 -11.86
CA ALA A 215 -13.57 -11.62 -12.51
C ALA A 215 -13.51 -11.50 -14.05
N THR A 216 -13.43 -10.27 -14.56
CA THR A 216 -13.21 -10.01 -15.99
C THR A 216 -11.90 -10.63 -16.49
N LEU A 217 -10.81 -10.48 -15.72
CA LEU A 217 -9.51 -11.06 -16.08
C LEU A 217 -9.53 -12.60 -16.05
N ILE A 218 -10.22 -13.20 -15.07
CA ILE A 218 -10.39 -14.66 -14.96
C ILE A 218 -11.17 -15.19 -16.17
N MET A 219 -12.34 -14.60 -16.44
CA MET A 219 -13.19 -14.96 -17.57
C MET A 219 -12.44 -14.90 -18.91
N LYS A 220 -11.78 -13.75 -19.18
CA LYS A 220 -10.98 -13.59 -20.40
C LYS A 220 -9.77 -14.53 -20.43
N GLY A 221 -9.12 -14.72 -19.28
CA GLY A 221 -7.97 -15.58 -19.13
C GLY A 221 -8.28 -17.04 -19.42
N LYS A 222 -9.39 -17.58 -18.88
CA LYS A 222 -9.81 -18.97 -19.10
C LYS A 222 -10.10 -19.26 -20.58
N TYR A 223 -10.79 -18.34 -21.24
CA TYR A 223 -11.07 -18.47 -22.67
C TYR A 223 -9.82 -18.42 -23.55
N GLU A 224 -8.90 -17.48 -23.30
CA GLU A 224 -7.65 -17.42 -24.05
C GLU A 224 -6.73 -18.61 -23.72
N LEU A 225 -6.75 -19.10 -22.47
CA LEU A 225 -6.10 -20.34 -22.09
C LEU A 225 -6.64 -21.52 -22.90
N ALA A 226 -7.96 -21.68 -23.01
CA ALA A 226 -8.58 -22.74 -23.82
C ALA A 226 -8.10 -22.71 -25.27
N LYS A 227 -8.17 -21.54 -25.92
CA LYS A 227 -7.72 -21.35 -27.31
C LYS A 227 -6.27 -21.72 -27.56
N MET A 228 -5.39 -21.45 -26.60
CA MET A 228 -3.95 -21.67 -26.73
C MET A 228 -3.49 -23.03 -26.19
N SER A 229 -4.43 -23.89 -25.80
CA SER A 229 -4.12 -25.21 -25.23
C SER A 229 -3.80 -26.24 -26.29
N VAL A 230 -3.12 -27.31 -25.87
CA VAL A 230 -3.02 -28.56 -26.66
C VAL A 230 -4.38 -29.23 -26.76
N GLU A 231 -4.63 -29.91 -27.88
CA GLU A 231 -5.91 -30.53 -28.27
C GLU A 231 -6.54 -31.35 -27.13
N GLU A 232 -5.77 -32.24 -26.49
CA GLU A 232 -6.19 -33.08 -25.35
C GLU A 232 -6.80 -32.30 -24.16
N LYS A 233 -6.45 -31.01 -24.01
CA LYS A 233 -6.93 -30.13 -22.93
C LYS A 233 -7.92 -29.06 -23.41
N GLN A 234 -8.09 -28.87 -24.71
CA GLN A 234 -8.90 -27.77 -25.25
C GLN A 234 -10.37 -27.89 -24.83
N LEU A 235 -10.99 -29.05 -25.06
CA LEU A 235 -12.43 -29.24 -24.80
C LEU A 235 -12.80 -28.89 -23.36
N GLU A 236 -12.08 -29.44 -22.39
CA GLU A 236 -12.31 -29.20 -20.96
C GLU A 236 -12.11 -27.73 -20.58
N ARG A 237 -11.11 -27.07 -21.17
CA ARG A 237 -10.84 -25.65 -20.91
C ARG A 237 -11.88 -24.73 -21.56
N TYR A 238 -12.45 -25.13 -22.70
CA TYR A 238 -13.57 -24.40 -23.31
C TYR A 238 -14.84 -24.52 -22.47
N GLN A 239 -15.12 -25.71 -21.93
CA GLN A 239 -16.23 -25.93 -20.99
C GLN A 239 -16.06 -25.09 -19.72
N ASP A 240 -14.87 -25.11 -19.10
CA ASP A 240 -14.55 -24.28 -17.93
C ASP A 240 -14.65 -22.77 -18.25
N ALA A 241 -14.26 -22.35 -19.46
CA ALA A 241 -14.42 -20.97 -19.90
C ALA A 241 -15.89 -20.58 -20.14
N GLU A 242 -16.72 -21.48 -20.67
CA GLU A 242 -18.16 -21.27 -20.83
C GLU A 242 -18.83 -21.10 -19.46
N ASP A 243 -18.56 -22.00 -18.52
CA ASP A 243 -19.08 -21.95 -17.15
C ASP A 243 -18.68 -20.65 -16.46
N GLU A 244 -17.42 -20.23 -16.58
CA GLU A 244 -16.95 -18.95 -16.03
C GLU A 244 -17.69 -17.75 -16.66
N CYS A 245 -17.96 -17.78 -17.97
CA CYS A 245 -18.70 -16.70 -18.62
C CYS A 245 -20.15 -16.60 -18.10
N TYR A 246 -20.85 -17.73 -17.89
CA TYR A 246 -22.16 -17.69 -17.25
C TYR A 246 -22.09 -17.21 -15.81
N GLY A 247 -21.11 -17.69 -15.05
CA GLY A 247 -20.85 -17.22 -13.68
C GLY A 247 -20.66 -15.70 -13.63
N PHE A 248 -19.84 -15.16 -14.53
CA PHE A 248 -19.61 -13.72 -14.66
C PHE A 248 -20.89 -12.95 -15.00
N ILE A 249 -21.68 -13.40 -15.96
CA ILE A 249 -22.95 -12.73 -16.33
C ILE A 249 -23.95 -12.78 -15.16
N ASN A 250 -23.98 -13.89 -14.41
CA ASN A 250 -24.85 -14.03 -13.26
C ASN A 250 -24.45 -13.11 -12.10
N GLU A 251 -23.14 -12.96 -11.83
CA GLU A 251 -22.64 -12.08 -10.76
C GLU A 251 -22.67 -10.59 -11.17
N TYR A 252 -22.42 -10.28 -12.45
CA TYR A 252 -22.29 -8.93 -13.00
C TYR A 252 -23.19 -8.70 -14.24
N PRO A 253 -24.53 -8.77 -14.11
CA PRO A 253 -25.46 -8.73 -15.24
C PRO A 253 -25.46 -7.42 -16.03
N ASP A 254 -25.05 -6.31 -15.40
CA ASP A 254 -24.97 -4.98 -16.00
C ASP A 254 -23.54 -4.60 -16.44
N SER A 255 -22.60 -5.54 -16.38
CA SER A 255 -21.21 -5.29 -16.77
C SER A 255 -21.10 -4.89 -18.24
N LYS A 256 -20.20 -3.94 -18.52
CA LYS A 256 -19.81 -3.60 -19.90
C LYS A 256 -19.18 -4.77 -20.65
N GLU A 257 -18.69 -5.78 -19.92
CA GLU A 257 -18.06 -6.98 -20.48
C GLU A 257 -19.05 -8.10 -20.79
N ARG A 258 -20.33 -7.95 -20.45
CA ARG A 258 -21.38 -8.95 -20.72
C ARG A 258 -21.45 -9.36 -22.20
N ALA A 259 -21.43 -8.38 -23.10
CA ALA A 259 -21.48 -8.66 -24.54
C ALA A 259 -20.24 -9.43 -25.03
N ASN A 260 -19.10 -9.32 -24.35
CA ASN A 260 -17.92 -10.11 -24.65
C ASN A 260 -18.06 -11.54 -24.09
N ALA A 261 -18.58 -11.69 -22.87
CA ALA A 261 -18.90 -12.99 -22.28
C ALA A 261 -19.86 -13.80 -23.16
N GLU A 262 -20.95 -13.19 -23.63
CA GLU A 262 -21.92 -13.84 -24.54
C GLU A 262 -21.28 -14.30 -25.86
N LYS A 263 -20.35 -13.50 -26.42
CA LYS A 263 -19.59 -13.90 -27.61
C LYS A 263 -18.63 -15.06 -27.33
N MET A 264 -18.01 -15.09 -26.16
CA MET A 264 -17.10 -16.17 -25.76
C MET A 264 -17.87 -17.48 -25.57
N ILE A 265 -19.04 -17.43 -24.91
CA ILE A 265 -19.96 -18.58 -24.76
C ILE A 265 -20.32 -19.15 -26.13
N ALA A 266 -20.72 -18.30 -27.09
CA ALA A 266 -21.08 -18.78 -28.43
C ALA A 266 -19.93 -19.54 -29.12
N LYS A 267 -18.69 -19.08 -28.93
CA LYS A 267 -17.49 -19.74 -29.47
C LYS A 267 -17.11 -21.01 -28.72
N CYS A 268 -17.28 -21.07 -27.40
CA CYS A 268 -17.10 -22.31 -26.64
C CYS A 268 -18.05 -23.39 -27.15
N LYS A 269 -19.35 -23.07 -27.26
CA LYS A 269 -20.36 -24.00 -27.80
C LYS A 269 -20.08 -24.49 -29.22
N GLU A 270 -19.57 -23.60 -30.07
CA GLU A 270 -19.17 -23.96 -31.43
C GLU A 270 -18.04 -25.00 -31.39
N PHE A 271 -17.00 -24.76 -30.59
CA PHE A 271 -15.89 -25.70 -30.42
C PHE A 271 -16.36 -27.05 -29.85
N GLU A 272 -17.19 -27.05 -28.81
CA GLU A 272 -17.73 -28.27 -28.19
C GLU A 272 -18.54 -29.12 -29.18
N LYS A 273 -19.30 -28.48 -30.06
CA LYS A 273 -20.08 -29.17 -31.10
C LYS A 273 -19.17 -29.82 -32.16
N GLU A 274 -18.02 -29.25 -32.44
CA GLU A 274 -17.03 -29.77 -33.38
C GLU A 274 -16.22 -30.95 -32.81
N HIS A 275 -16.19 -31.12 -31.48
CA HIS A 275 -15.41 -32.16 -30.79
C HIS A 275 -16.31 -33.10 -29.93
N PRO A 276 -17.34 -33.75 -30.51
CA PRO A 276 -18.31 -34.55 -29.75
C PRO A 276 -17.74 -35.90 -29.26
N GLU A 277 -16.73 -36.47 -29.92
CA GLU A 277 -16.14 -37.77 -29.56
C GLU A 277 -15.31 -37.66 -28.26
N ASP A 278 -14.53 -36.60 -28.11
CA ASP A 278 -13.74 -36.30 -26.91
C ASP A 278 -14.61 -36.15 -25.65
N ALA A 279 -15.83 -35.60 -25.81
CA ALA A 279 -16.79 -35.47 -24.73
C ALA A 279 -17.31 -36.84 -24.25
N LEU A 280 -17.57 -37.76 -25.19
CA LEU A 280 -18.04 -39.11 -24.91
C LEU A 280 -16.92 -39.98 -24.32
N GLU A 281 -15.69 -39.85 -24.81
CA GLU A 281 -14.53 -40.59 -24.30
C GLU A 281 -14.20 -40.23 -22.84
N LYS A 282 -14.32 -38.94 -22.47
CA LYS A 282 -14.18 -38.50 -21.07
C LYS A 282 -15.29 -39.00 -20.16
N LEU A 283 -16.55 -39.01 -20.62
CA LEU A 283 -17.67 -39.62 -19.87
C LEU A 283 -17.46 -41.13 -19.65
N SER A 284 -16.83 -41.81 -20.61
CA SER A 284 -16.57 -43.24 -20.52
C SER A 284 -15.39 -43.58 -19.59
N SER A 285 -14.34 -42.75 -19.55
CA SER A 285 -13.15 -42.94 -18.71
C SER A 285 -13.32 -42.49 -17.25
N GLY A 286 -14.19 -41.51 -16.98
CA GLY A 286 -14.58 -41.14 -15.61
C GLY A 286 -15.34 -42.24 -14.86
N ASN A 287 -16.02 -43.15 -15.58
CA ASN A 287 -16.77 -44.27 -15.00
C ASN A 287 -15.92 -45.52 -14.74
N SER A 288 -14.67 -45.57 -15.21
CA SER A 288 -13.75 -46.71 -15.01
C SER A 288 -12.87 -46.59 -13.75
N ASN A 289 -12.97 -45.49 -13.00
CA ASN A 289 -12.21 -45.23 -11.76
C ASN A 289 -13.07 -45.23 -10.49
N GLN A 290 -14.27 -45.84 -10.52
CA GLN A 290 -15.07 -46.18 -9.34
C GLN A 290 -14.92 -47.66 -8.97
#